data_AF-A0A3B1BH20-F1
#
_entry.id   AF-A0A3B1BH20-F1
#
_cell.length_a   1.000
_cell.length_b   1.000
_cell.length_c   1.000
_cell.angle_alpha   90.00
_cell.angle_beta   90.00
_cell.angle_gamma   90.00
#
_symmetry.space_group_name_H-M   'P 1'
#
loop_
_entity.id
_entity.type
_entity.pdbx_description
1 polymer ?
#
loop_
_entity_poly.entity_id
_entity_poly.type
_entity_poly.pdbx_seq_one_letter_code
_entity_poly.pdbx_strand_id
1 'polypeptide(L)' 'MNGVFVDSCVLLDLFTNDANWADWSENILEMYSQTNSLYINSIVYT' A
#
# COMPACT_ATOMS: atom_id res chain seq x y z
N MET A 1 12.31 -11.19 -10.22
CA MET A 1 11.28 -10.96 -9.18
C MET A 1 11.22 -9.46 -8.96
N ASN A 2 10.15 -8.78 -9.37
CA ASN A 2 9.95 -7.37 -9.07
C ASN A 2 8.91 -7.29 -7.95
N GLY A 3 9.35 -7.49 -6.70
CA GLY A 3 8.50 -7.28 -5.54
C GLY A 3 8.45 -5.80 -5.18
N VAL A 4 7.26 -5.28 -4.89
CA VAL A 4 7.09 -3.91 -4.36
C VAL A 4 6.83 -4.02 -2.88
N PHE A 5 7.62 -3.32 -2.09
CA PHE A 5 7.44 -3.26 -0.64
C PHE A 5 6.53 -2.09 -0.30
N VAL A 6 5.44 -2.37 0.41
CA VAL A 6 4.43 -1.40 0.80
C VAL A 6 4.70 -0.96 2.23
N ASP A 7 4.88 0.35 2.41
CA ASP A 7 5.11 0.96 3.71
C ASP A 7 3.82 1.05 4.54
N SER A 8 3.96 1.15 5.86
CA SER A 8 2.81 1.26 6.78
C SER A 8 2.00 2.53 6.57
N CYS A 9 2.63 3.65 6.16
CA CYS A 9 1.92 4.90 5.92
C CYS A 9 0.88 4.75 4.81
N VAL A 10 1.21 4.05 3.72
CA VAL A 10 0.27 3.79 2.62
C VAL A 10 -0.95 3.00 3.10
N LEU A 11 -0.74 2.02 3.98
CA LEU A 11 -1.84 1.26 4.57
C LEU A 11 -2.64 2.09 5.56
N LEU A 12 -1.97 2.91 6.37
CA LEU A 12 -2.61 3.81 7.34
C LEU A 12 -3.55 4.78 6.61
N ASP A 13 -3.09 5.40 5.52
CA ASP A 13 -3.88 6.32 4.72
C ASP A 13 -5.20 5.69 4.25
N LEU A 14 -5.16 4.41 3.85
CA LEU A 14 -6.35 3.64 3.47
C LEU A 14 -7.25 3.32 4.66
N PHE A 15 -6.68 2.85 5.78
CA PHE A 15 -7.46 2.49 6.97
C PHE A 15 -8.10 3.69 7.67
N THR A 16 -7.45 4.85 7.61
CA THR A 16 -7.98 6.09 8.19
C THR A 16 -8.79 6.91 7.19
N ASN A 17 -8.86 6.48 5.93
CA ASN A 17 -9.48 7.22 4.84
C ASN A 17 -8.96 8.67 4.77
N ASP A 18 -7.64 8.82 4.78
CA ASP A 18 -6.98 10.13 4.75
C ASP A 18 -7.42 10.91 3.51
N ALA A 19 -7.98 12.11 3.74
CA ALA A 19 -8.59 12.91 2.68
C ALA A 19 -7.61 13.40 1.61
N ASN A 20 -6.29 13.34 1.86
CA ASN A 20 -5.27 13.76 0.92
C ASN A 20 -4.60 12.57 0.24
N TRP A 21 -4.48 11.44 0.93
CA TRP A 21 -3.60 10.34 0.51
C TRP A 21 -4.31 9.02 0.22
N ALA A 22 -5.54 8.80 0.70
CA ALA A 22 -6.25 7.53 0.48
C ALA A 22 -6.41 7.20 -1.01
N ASP A 23 -6.93 8.15 -1.80
CA ASP A 23 -7.12 7.97 -3.24
C ASP A 23 -5.79 7.72 -3.98
N TRP A 24 -4.73 8.42 -3.58
CA TRP A 24 -3.41 8.23 -4.17
C TRP A 24 -2.85 6.84 -3.84
N SER A 25 -2.94 6.44 -2.57
CA SER A 25 -2.47 5.15 -2.07
C SER A 25 -3.21 3.99 -2.74
N GLU A 26 -4.52 4.10 -2.93
CA GLU A 26 -5.32 3.09 -3.64
C GLU A 26 -4.89 2.94 -5.10
N ASN A 27 -4.78 4.05 -5.84
CA ASN A 27 -4.37 4.02 -7.25
C ASN A 27 -2.97 3.44 -7.46
N ILE A 28 -2.02 3.78 -6.58
CA ILE A 28 -0.65 3.26 -6.67
C ILE A 28 -0.62 1.75 -6.38
N LEU A 29 -1.35 1.29 -5.37
CA LEU A 29 -1.43 -0.13 -5.06
C LEU A 29 -2.11 -0.91 -6.18
N GLU A 30 -3.19 -0.38 -6.77
CA GLU A 30 -3.86 -0.99 -7.91
C GLU A 30 -2.88 -1.16 -9.09
N MET A 31 -2.19 -0.08 -9.48
CA MET A 31 -1.24 -0.11 -10.59
C MET A 31 -0.13 -1.15 -10.38
N TYR A 32 0.48 -1.20 -9.19
CA TYR A 32 1.54 -2.17 -8.92
C TYR A 32 1.02 -3.59 -8.69
N SER A 33 -0.22 -3.77 -8.24
CA SER A 33 -0.82 -5.11 -8.10
C SER A 33 -0.98 -5.84 -9.44
N GLN A 34 -1.10 -5.10 -10.55
CA GLN A 34 -1.25 -5.66 -11.90
C GLN A 34 0.03 -6.32 -12.42
N THR A 35 1.20 -5.83 -12.00
CA THR A 35 2.49 -6.24 -12.56
C THR A 35 3.45 -6.83 -11.53
N ASN A 36 3.22 -6.60 -10.23
CA ASN A 36 4.15 -6.90 -9.15
C ASN A 36 3.45 -7.59 -7.98
N SER A 37 4.19 -8.44 -7.26
CA SER A 37 3.75 -8.91 -5.96
C SER A 37 4.00 -7.80 -4.93
N LEU A 38 2.93 -7.40 -4.24
CA LEU A 38 2.98 -6.43 -3.14
C LEU A 38 3.33 -7.15 -1.84
N TYR A 39 4.33 -6.64 -1.12
CA TYR A 39 4.81 -7.21 0.14
C TYR A 39 4.65 -6.18 1.25
N ILE A 40 4.01 -6.61 2.34
CA ILE A 40 3.84 -5.82 3.56
C ILE A 40 4.67 -6.48 4.66
N ASN A 41 5.34 -5.68 5.49
CA ASN A 41 6.06 -6.22 6.64
C ASN A 41 5.07 -6.75 7.69
N SER A 42 5.29 -8.00 8.13
CA SER A 42 4.49 -8.66 9.19
C SER A 42 4.52 -7.93 10.53
N ILE A 43 5.52 -7.08 10.80
CA ILE A 43 5.61 -6.30 12.05
C ILE A 43 4.51 -5.23 12.14
N VAL A 44 3.95 -4.82 11.00
CA VAL A 44 2.91 -3.77 10.91
C VAL A 44 1.53 -4.28 11.38
N TYR A 45 1.38 -5.60 11.55
CA TYR A 45 0.09 -6.26 11.82
C TYR A 45 -0.01 -6.95 13.20
N THR A 46 0.86 -6.61 14.17
CA THR A 46 0.70 -7.05 15.59
C THR A 46 0.07 -5.94 16.42
#